data_AF-A0A8D2DJ23-F1
#
_entry.id   AF-A0A8D2DJ23-F1
#
_cell.length_a   1.000
_cell.length_b   1.000
_cell.length_c   1.000
_cell.angle_alpha   90.00
_cell.angle_beta   90.00
_cell.angle_gamma   90.00
#
_symmetry.space_group_name_H-M   'P 1'
#
loop_
_entity.id
_entity.type
_entity.pdbx_description
1 polymer ?
#
loop_
_entity_poly.entity_id
_entity_poly.type
_entity_poly.pdbx_seq_one_letter_code
_entity_poly.pdbx_strand_id
1 'polypeptide(L)'
;LTEDIVPFLAPTFSLGGGGTLPSFFIYQSFLYSYLFARVVVGAPKEIRADNQTGGLYQCDFSTLKCEPIRFQVPLEAVNMSLGLSLVTATNPSRLLACGPTVHQTCKENTYVNGFCFLFGSNLLQQPQRFPEALRECPQQESDIAFLIDGSGSINPNDFQKMKDFVSTVMDKFKKSKTLFSLMQYSDDFQTHFTFSYFKKNPNPRSLVNPITQLLGTTHTATGIRKVVTFSECLWSPGKCC
;
A
#
# COMPACT_ATOMS: atom_id res chain seq x y z
N LEU A 1 -27.95 -1.95 -28.12
CA LEU A 1 -26.85 -2.89 -27.79
C LEU A 1 -26.24 -3.33 -29.11
N THR A 2 -25.38 -2.49 -29.67
CA THR A 2 -24.55 -2.83 -30.84
C THR A 2 -23.14 -2.53 -30.39
N GLU A 3 -22.39 -3.60 -30.10
CA GLU A 3 -20.94 -3.52 -29.96
C GLU A 3 -20.35 -3.35 -31.35
N ASP A 4 -20.09 -2.11 -31.77
CA ASP A 4 -19.30 -1.85 -32.96
C ASP A 4 -17.81 -2.04 -32.61
N ILE A 5 -17.40 -3.30 -32.46
CA ILE A 5 -15.98 -3.67 -32.55
C ILE A 5 -15.62 -3.62 -34.02
N VAL A 6 -15.24 -2.43 -34.50
CA VAL A 6 -14.70 -2.27 -35.86
C VAL A 6 -13.22 -2.69 -35.82
N PRO A 7 -12.80 -3.75 -36.52
CA PRO A 7 -11.39 -4.05 -36.69
C PRO A 7 -10.78 -2.98 -37.60
N PHE A 8 -10.22 -1.93 -37.02
CA PHE A 8 -9.52 -0.90 -37.78
C PHE A 8 -8.13 -1.40 -38.17
N LEU A 9 -7.94 -1.67 -39.46
CA LEU A 9 -6.65 -1.48 -40.12
C LEU A 9 -6.27 -0.01 -39.91
N ALA A 10 -5.33 0.25 -39.00
CA ALA A 10 -4.94 1.60 -38.67
C ALA A 10 -4.32 2.30 -39.90
N PRO A 11 -4.85 3.46 -40.35
CA PRO A 11 -4.08 4.32 -41.22
C PRO A 11 -2.80 4.75 -40.47
N THR A 12 -1.68 4.85 -41.18
CA THR A 12 -0.42 5.34 -40.62
C THR A 12 -0.58 6.80 -40.19
N PHE A 13 -0.68 7.06 -38.89
CA PHE A 13 -0.72 8.41 -38.33
C PHE A 13 0.70 8.98 -38.15
N SER A 14 0.87 10.27 -38.43
CA SER A 14 2.12 10.99 -38.26
C SER A 14 2.12 11.72 -36.91
N LEU A 15 3.15 11.51 -36.09
CA LEU A 15 3.33 12.29 -34.86
C LEU A 15 3.85 13.68 -35.23
N GLY A 16 3.39 14.72 -34.52
CA GLY A 16 3.76 16.13 -34.71
C GLY A 16 5.22 16.49 -34.39
N GLY A 17 6.18 15.64 -34.77
CA GLY A 17 7.62 15.77 -34.55
C GLY A 17 8.48 14.89 -35.47
N GLY A 18 7.96 14.47 -36.63
CA GLY A 18 8.75 13.74 -37.65
C GLY A 18 8.94 12.24 -37.41
N GLY A 19 8.25 11.66 -36.42
CA GLY A 19 8.21 10.21 -36.20
C GLY A 19 6.91 9.59 -36.72
N THR A 20 7.00 8.45 -37.40
CA THR A 20 5.86 7.57 -37.66
C THR A 20 5.56 6.76 -36.40
N LEU A 21 4.28 6.53 -36.06
CA LEU A 21 3.94 5.50 -35.07
C LEU A 21 4.41 4.15 -35.62
N PRO A 22 5.34 3.42 -34.98
CA PRO A 22 5.73 2.11 -35.46
C PRO A 22 4.50 1.20 -35.47
N SER A 23 4.37 0.33 -36.47
CA SER A 23 3.23 -0.56 -36.71
C SER A 23 2.89 -1.55 -35.58
N PHE A 24 3.55 -1.45 -34.43
CA PHE A 24 3.37 -2.27 -33.22
C PHE A 24 2.73 -1.50 -32.04
N PHE A 25 2.29 -0.25 -32.22
CA PHE A 25 1.88 0.64 -31.12
C PHE A 25 0.39 0.67 -30.79
N ILE A 26 -0.48 0.08 -31.62
CA ILE A 26 -1.92 0.13 -31.38
C ILE A 26 -2.37 -1.19 -30.78
N TYR A 27 -2.40 -1.25 -29.45
CA TYR A 27 -2.99 -2.39 -28.72
C TYR A 27 -4.51 -2.21 -28.58
N GLN A 28 -4.98 -0.97 -28.40
CA GLN A 28 -6.40 -0.66 -28.30
C GLN A 28 -6.67 0.80 -28.72
N SER A 29 -7.76 1.02 -29.45
CA SER A 29 -8.21 2.33 -29.92
C SER A 29 -9.73 2.48 -29.73
N PHE A 30 -10.19 3.67 -29.35
CA PHE A 30 -11.62 3.97 -29.18
C PHE A 30 -11.99 5.37 -29.62
N LEU A 31 -13.17 5.50 -30.23
CA LEU A 31 -13.82 6.78 -30.55
C LEU A 31 -14.22 7.48 -29.24
N TYR A 32 -13.70 8.69 -29.04
CA TYR A 32 -13.91 9.48 -27.83
C TYR A 32 -14.95 10.59 -28.01
N SER A 33 -15.23 11.02 -29.25
CA SER A 33 -16.29 11.97 -29.58
C SER A 33 -16.84 11.73 -30.99
N TYR A 34 -18.16 11.71 -31.12
CA TYR A 34 -18.85 11.56 -32.41
C TYR A 34 -18.89 12.87 -33.23
N LEU A 35 -18.81 14.03 -32.58
CA LEU A 35 -18.90 15.34 -33.24
C LEU A 35 -17.57 15.81 -33.85
N PHE A 36 -16.46 15.31 -33.31
CA PHE A 36 -15.12 15.56 -33.81
C PHE A 36 -14.45 14.19 -33.85
N ALA A 37 -14.21 13.61 -35.02
CA ALA A 37 -13.64 12.27 -35.20
C ALA A 37 -12.25 12.15 -34.53
N ARG A 38 -12.26 11.96 -33.21
CA ARG A 38 -11.10 11.88 -32.33
C ARG A 38 -11.07 10.51 -31.68
N VAL A 39 -9.94 9.86 -31.81
CA VAL A 39 -9.67 8.56 -31.19
C VAL A 39 -8.60 8.70 -30.13
N VAL A 40 -8.79 8.00 -29.03
CA VAL A 40 -7.75 7.86 -28.01
C VAL A 40 -7.03 6.55 -28.26
N VAL A 41 -5.70 6.62 -28.29
CA VAL A 41 -4.80 5.48 -28.52
C VAL A 41 -3.90 5.31 -27.30
N GLY A 42 -3.82 4.08 -26.81
CA GLY A 42 -2.87 3.69 -25.77
C GLY A 42 -1.57 3.18 -26.39
N ALA A 43 -0.43 3.54 -25.79
CA ALA A 43 0.92 3.12 -26.18
C ALA A 43 1.62 2.45 -24.97
N PRO A 44 1.23 1.22 -24.56
CA PRO A 44 1.57 0.68 -23.24
C PRO A 44 3.06 0.44 -22.99
N LYS A 45 3.83 0.20 -24.05
CA LYS A 45 5.27 -0.08 -23.98
C LYS A 45 6.15 1.17 -24.18
N GLU A 46 5.55 2.33 -24.40
CA GLU A 46 6.30 3.58 -24.55
C GLU A 46 6.99 3.93 -23.23
N ILE A 47 8.30 4.17 -23.24
CA ILE A 47 9.04 4.62 -22.06
C ILE A 47 8.99 6.14 -22.03
N ARG A 48 8.29 6.71 -21.04
CA ARG A 48 8.09 8.17 -20.92
C ARG A 48 9.07 8.83 -19.95
N ALA A 49 9.50 8.09 -18.94
CA ALA A 49 10.50 8.47 -17.96
C ALA A 49 11.10 7.21 -17.32
N ASP A 50 12.14 7.38 -16.51
CA ASP A 50 12.66 6.29 -15.68
C ASP A 50 11.53 5.73 -14.82
N ASN A 51 11.36 4.39 -14.84
CA ASN A 51 10.29 3.68 -14.13
C ASN A 51 8.84 4.03 -14.55
N GLN A 52 8.65 4.67 -15.70
CA GLN A 52 7.31 4.98 -16.23
C GLN A 52 7.14 4.44 -17.65
N THR A 53 6.23 3.48 -17.80
CA THR A 53 5.82 2.92 -19.09
C THR A 53 4.36 3.19 -19.38
N GLY A 54 4.07 3.45 -20.65
CA GLY A 54 2.74 3.67 -21.18
C GLY A 54 2.43 5.14 -21.44
N GLY A 55 1.79 5.39 -22.57
CA GLY A 55 1.35 6.72 -22.99
C GLY A 55 -0.08 6.71 -23.51
N LEU A 56 -0.72 7.87 -23.46
CA LEU A 56 -2.01 8.11 -24.10
C LEU A 56 -1.86 9.21 -25.15
N TYR A 57 -2.54 9.03 -26.27
CA TYR A 57 -2.58 9.98 -27.38
C TYR A 57 -4.00 10.25 -27.81
N GLN A 58 -4.28 11.50 -28.17
CA GLN A 58 -5.47 11.88 -28.91
C GLN A 58 -5.10 12.03 -30.38
N CYS A 59 -5.80 11.33 -31.27
CA CYS A 59 -5.58 11.35 -32.70
C CYS A 59 -6.81 11.93 -33.40
N ASP A 60 -6.60 12.91 -34.27
CA ASP A 60 -7.64 13.55 -35.06
C ASP A 60 -7.62 12.98 -36.49
N PHE A 61 -8.73 12.38 -36.93
CA PHE A 61 -8.83 11.74 -38.25
C PHE A 61 -8.78 12.74 -39.41
N SER A 62 -9.27 13.96 -39.22
CA SER A 62 -9.30 14.97 -40.27
C SER A 62 -7.90 15.49 -40.59
N THR A 63 -7.04 15.56 -39.58
CA THR A 63 -5.67 16.06 -39.72
C THR A 63 -4.61 14.95 -39.78
N LEU A 64 -5.00 13.70 -39.49
CA LEU A 64 -4.10 12.54 -39.35
C LEU A 64 -2.96 12.77 -38.34
N LYS A 65 -3.18 13.65 -37.35
CA LYS A 65 -2.21 14.00 -36.32
C LYS A 65 -2.58 13.37 -34.98
N CYS A 66 -1.58 12.88 -34.26
CA CYS A 66 -1.70 12.41 -32.89
C CYS A 66 -0.89 13.29 -31.94
N GLU A 67 -1.51 13.71 -30.84
CA GLU A 67 -0.89 14.51 -29.79
C GLU A 67 -0.95 13.76 -28.44
N PRO A 68 0.11 13.85 -27.61
CA PRO A 68 0.13 13.17 -26.33
C PRO A 68 -0.83 13.85 -25.33
N ILE A 69 -1.61 13.06 -24.61
CA ILE A 69 -2.39 13.53 -23.46
C ILE A 69 -1.43 13.65 -22.28
N ARG A 70 -1.28 14.87 -21.73
CA ARG A 70 -0.33 15.17 -20.66
C ARG A 70 -1.05 15.34 -19.33
N PHE A 71 -0.63 14.59 -18.32
CA PHE A 71 -1.13 14.68 -16.95
C PHE A 71 -0.08 14.10 -15.98
N GLN A 72 -0.27 14.31 -14.68
CA GLN A 72 0.66 13.83 -13.65
C GLN A 72 0.35 12.38 -13.27
N VAL A 73 1.29 11.49 -13.56
CA VAL A 73 1.29 10.10 -13.07
C VAL A 73 1.99 10.06 -11.71
N PRO A 74 1.41 9.42 -10.68
CA PRO A 74 2.06 9.27 -9.38
C PRO A 74 3.37 8.47 -9.48
N LEU A 75 4.36 8.80 -8.64
CA LEU A 75 5.67 8.13 -8.64
C LEU A 75 5.57 6.65 -8.21
N GLU A 76 4.51 6.31 -7.50
CA GLU A 76 4.23 4.96 -7.00
C GLU A 76 3.72 4.02 -8.12
N ALA A 77 3.26 4.56 -9.25
CA ALA A 77 2.72 3.79 -10.38
C ALA A 77 3.83 3.31 -11.34
N VAL A 78 4.79 2.56 -10.80
CA VAL A 78 5.98 2.10 -11.52
C VAL A 78 5.63 1.13 -12.65
N ASN A 79 6.12 1.42 -13.86
CA ASN A 79 5.99 0.58 -15.06
C ASN A 79 4.57 0.07 -15.33
N MET A 80 3.58 0.95 -15.14
CA MET A 80 2.17 0.56 -15.14
C MET A 80 1.63 0.09 -16.50
N SER A 81 2.37 0.29 -17.60
CA SER A 81 1.90 0.03 -18.97
C SER A 81 0.59 0.76 -19.28
N LEU A 82 0.54 2.06 -18.96
CA LEU A 82 -0.62 2.92 -19.15
C LEU A 82 -1.15 2.85 -20.59
N GLY A 83 -2.47 2.67 -20.73
CA GLY A 83 -3.13 2.59 -22.03
C GLY A 83 -3.27 1.16 -22.54
N LEU A 84 -2.89 0.14 -21.75
CA LEU A 84 -3.13 -1.27 -22.10
C LEU A 84 -4.62 -1.61 -22.06
N SER A 85 -5.41 -0.89 -21.27
CA SER A 85 -6.86 -1.04 -21.21
C SER A 85 -7.53 0.34 -21.21
N LEU A 86 -8.44 0.52 -22.17
CA LEU A 86 -9.19 1.76 -22.36
C LEU A 86 -10.69 1.45 -22.41
N VAL A 87 -11.50 2.30 -21.79
CA VAL A 87 -12.97 2.23 -21.85
C VAL A 87 -13.53 3.64 -21.95
N THR A 88 -14.53 3.86 -22.78
CA THR A 88 -15.23 5.16 -22.89
C THR A 88 -16.70 5.01 -22.51
N ALA A 89 -17.26 6.10 -21.98
CA ALA A 89 -18.70 6.27 -21.80
C ALA A 89 -19.13 7.50 -22.60
N THR A 90 -20.31 7.45 -23.22
CA THR A 90 -20.81 8.54 -24.09
C THR A 90 -21.81 9.45 -23.40
N ASN A 91 -22.34 9.06 -22.23
CA ASN A 91 -23.31 9.85 -21.50
C ASN A 91 -23.15 9.70 -19.97
N PRO A 92 -22.45 10.63 -19.29
CA PRO A 92 -21.64 11.71 -19.86
C PRO A 92 -20.37 11.18 -20.56
N SER A 93 -19.79 11.97 -21.46
CA SER A 93 -18.51 11.66 -22.10
C SER A 93 -17.40 11.49 -21.05
N ARG A 94 -16.90 10.27 -20.90
CA ARG A 94 -15.81 9.91 -19.98
C ARG A 94 -14.87 8.92 -20.64
N LEU A 95 -13.60 8.95 -20.24
CA LEU A 95 -12.59 7.98 -20.61
C LEU A 95 -11.96 7.42 -19.35
N LEU A 96 -11.92 6.09 -19.24
CA LEU A 96 -11.14 5.39 -18.24
C LEU A 96 -9.93 4.76 -18.93
N ALA A 97 -8.73 5.16 -18.51
CA ALA A 97 -7.48 4.60 -19.01
C ALA A 97 -6.71 3.94 -17.87
N CYS A 98 -6.35 2.68 -18.06
CA CYS A 98 -5.71 1.87 -17.03
C CYS A 98 -4.36 1.33 -17.49
N GLY A 99 -3.46 1.19 -16.51
CA GLY A 99 -2.23 0.42 -16.59
C GLY A 99 -2.28 -0.71 -15.57
N PRO A 100 -2.43 -1.99 -15.98
CA PRO A 100 -2.64 -3.11 -15.07
C PRO A 100 -1.34 -3.71 -14.52
N THR A 101 -0.16 -3.18 -14.88
CA THR A 101 1.14 -3.77 -14.52
C THR A 101 1.94 -2.92 -13.54
N VAL A 102 1.28 -2.24 -12.59
CA VAL A 102 2.00 -1.48 -11.56
C VAL A 102 2.76 -2.47 -10.69
N HIS A 103 4.09 -2.43 -10.79
CA HIS A 103 4.95 -3.29 -10.00
C HIS A 103 5.20 -2.69 -8.62
N GLN A 104 4.90 -3.46 -7.57
CA GLN A 104 5.15 -3.08 -6.19
C GLN A 104 5.96 -4.18 -5.48
N THR A 105 7.19 -3.88 -5.12
CA THR A 105 8.05 -4.82 -4.38
C THR A 105 7.91 -4.60 -2.88
N CYS A 106 7.54 -5.66 -2.16
CA CYS A 106 7.34 -5.69 -0.72
C CYS A 106 8.17 -6.83 -0.12
N LYS A 107 9.33 -6.48 0.48
CA LYS A 107 10.35 -7.45 0.90
C LYS A 107 10.78 -8.33 -0.30
N GLU A 108 10.57 -9.64 -0.22
CA GLU A 108 10.92 -10.62 -1.27
C GLU A 108 9.81 -10.83 -2.29
N ASN A 109 8.62 -10.26 -2.07
CA ASN A 109 7.45 -10.47 -2.94
C ASN A 109 7.24 -9.28 -3.87
N THR A 110 6.92 -9.55 -5.14
CA THR A 110 6.47 -8.54 -6.10
C THR A 110 4.99 -8.69 -6.35
N TYR A 111 4.23 -7.64 -6.05
CA TYR A 111 2.80 -7.54 -6.31
C TYR A 111 2.57 -6.77 -7.61
N VAL A 112 1.56 -7.19 -8.37
CA VAL A 112 1.13 -6.50 -9.60
C VAL A 112 -0.25 -5.92 -9.35
N ASN A 113 -0.36 -4.60 -9.39
CA ASN A 113 -1.60 -3.87 -9.18
C ASN A 113 -2.03 -3.14 -10.46
N GLY A 114 -3.31 -2.79 -10.56
CA GLY A 114 -3.80 -1.88 -11.59
C GLY A 114 -3.96 -0.46 -11.06
N PHE A 115 -3.67 0.52 -11.91
CA PHE A 115 -3.95 1.92 -11.66
C PHE A 115 -4.60 2.57 -12.87
N CYS A 116 -5.58 3.42 -12.63
CA CYS A 116 -6.46 3.97 -13.65
C CYS A 116 -6.67 5.48 -13.47
N PHE A 117 -6.96 6.13 -14.59
CA PHE A 117 -7.27 7.54 -14.70
C PHE A 117 -8.62 7.71 -15.38
N LEU A 118 -9.56 8.36 -14.69
CA LEU A 118 -10.86 8.71 -15.21
C LEU A 118 -10.83 10.18 -15.66
N PHE A 119 -10.92 10.39 -16.96
CA PHE A 119 -11.04 11.68 -17.60
C PHE A 119 -12.51 12.03 -17.81
N GLY A 120 -12.88 13.28 -17.50
CA GLY A 120 -14.16 13.85 -17.89
C GLY A 120 -14.13 14.35 -19.34
N SER A 121 -15.17 15.08 -19.76
CA SER A 121 -15.31 15.56 -21.15
C SER A 121 -14.10 16.36 -21.67
N ASN A 122 -13.38 17.07 -20.78
CA ASN A 122 -12.17 17.80 -21.12
C ASN A 122 -10.91 17.02 -20.70
N LEU A 123 -10.19 16.48 -21.68
CA LEU A 123 -8.94 15.72 -21.48
C LEU A 123 -7.76 16.56 -20.95
N LEU A 124 -7.87 17.89 -20.94
CA LEU A 124 -6.85 18.79 -20.40
C LEU A 124 -6.95 18.97 -18.88
N GLN A 125 -8.08 18.60 -18.28
CA GLN A 125 -8.25 18.63 -16.84
C GLN A 125 -7.56 17.43 -16.19
N GLN A 126 -7.11 17.61 -14.93
CA GLN A 126 -6.47 16.54 -14.19
C GLN A 126 -7.47 15.39 -13.96
N PRO A 127 -7.14 14.16 -14.38
CA PRO A 127 -8.04 13.02 -14.22
C PRO A 127 -8.17 12.60 -12.76
N GLN A 128 -9.33 12.01 -12.43
CA GLN A 128 -9.51 11.33 -11.16
C GLN A 128 -8.74 10.00 -11.16
N ARG A 129 -8.07 9.70 -10.05
CA ARG A 129 -7.25 8.50 -9.89
C ARG A 129 -8.07 7.36 -9.28
N PHE A 130 -7.82 6.14 -9.76
CA PHE A 130 -8.47 4.93 -9.26
C PHE A 130 -7.48 3.77 -9.18
N PRO A 131 -7.28 3.15 -8.00
CA PRO A 131 -7.75 3.60 -6.68
C PRO A 131 -7.16 4.97 -6.29
N GLU A 132 -7.74 5.65 -5.29
CA GLU A 132 -7.21 6.95 -4.80
C GLU A 132 -5.77 6.82 -4.27
N ALA A 133 -5.47 5.69 -3.63
CA ALA A 133 -4.14 5.29 -3.20
C ALA A 133 -3.88 3.83 -3.57
N LEU A 134 -2.65 3.53 -3.98
CA LEU A 134 -2.21 2.15 -4.16
C LEU A 134 -2.18 1.43 -2.81
N ARG A 135 -2.44 0.12 -2.84
CA ARG A 135 -2.40 -0.70 -1.62
C ARG A 135 -1.00 -0.65 -1.01
N GLU A 136 -0.94 -0.46 0.30
CA GLU A 136 0.31 -0.59 1.02
C GLU A 136 0.76 -2.06 1.08
N CYS A 137 2.07 -2.27 1.26
CA CYS A 137 2.60 -3.61 1.46
C CYS A 137 1.95 -4.27 2.68
N PRO A 138 1.58 -5.56 2.60
CA PRO A 138 1.06 -6.29 3.75
C PRO A 138 2.00 -6.14 4.95
N GLN A 139 1.48 -5.55 6.02
CA GLN A 139 2.22 -5.45 7.27
C GLN A 139 2.07 -6.76 8.04
N GLN A 140 3.20 -7.29 8.52
CA GLN A 140 3.21 -8.46 9.36
C GLN A 140 2.53 -8.12 10.70
N GLU A 141 1.47 -8.84 11.02
CA GLU A 141 0.82 -8.79 12.34
C GLU A 141 1.65 -9.64 13.30
N SER A 142 1.93 -9.12 14.49
CA SER A 142 2.80 -9.79 15.46
C SER A 142 2.45 -9.36 16.88
N ASP A 143 2.49 -10.30 17.80
CA ASP A 143 2.22 -10.06 19.22
C ASP A 143 3.51 -10.29 20.01
N ILE A 144 3.95 -9.27 20.74
CA ILE A 144 5.20 -9.31 21.52
C ILE A 144 4.86 -9.11 23.00
N ALA A 145 5.13 -10.13 23.82
CA ALA A 145 5.02 -10.04 25.27
C ALA A 145 6.41 -9.80 25.89
N PHE A 146 6.55 -8.69 26.62
CA PHE A 146 7.71 -8.45 27.46
C PHE A 146 7.52 -9.11 28.83
N LEU A 147 8.53 -9.86 29.25
CA LEU A 147 8.67 -10.37 30.61
C LEU A 147 9.92 -9.75 31.23
N ILE A 148 9.74 -8.81 32.15
CA ILE A 148 10.84 -8.05 32.76
C ILE A 148 11.10 -8.51 34.21
N ASP A 149 12.37 -8.56 34.60
CA ASP A 149 12.79 -8.91 35.97
C ASP A 149 12.62 -7.69 36.89
N GLY A 150 11.79 -7.84 37.91
CA GLY A 150 11.49 -6.86 38.94
C GLY A 150 12.10 -7.19 40.30
N SER A 151 12.94 -8.23 40.40
CA SER A 151 13.49 -8.72 41.65
C SER A 151 14.40 -7.70 42.36
N GLY A 152 14.62 -7.90 43.66
CA GLY A 152 15.44 -7.02 44.49
C GLY A 152 16.94 -7.04 44.15
N SER A 153 17.40 -8.03 43.37
CA SER A 153 18.78 -8.06 42.86
C SER A 153 19.03 -7.05 41.72
N ILE A 154 17.98 -6.54 41.09
CA ILE A 154 18.10 -5.53 40.03
C ILE A 154 18.25 -4.15 40.66
N ASN A 155 19.32 -3.43 40.29
CA ASN A 155 19.50 -2.05 40.72
C ASN A 155 18.39 -1.15 40.12
N PRO A 156 17.83 -0.19 40.87
CA PRO A 156 16.81 0.74 40.35
C PRO A 156 17.19 1.45 39.04
N ASN A 157 18.47 1.79 38.86
CA ASN A 157 18.95 2.40 37.62
C ASN A 157 18.89 1.42 36.44
N ASP A 158 19.17 0.13 36.67
CA ASP A 158 19.09 -0.89 35.64
C ASP A 158 17.63 -1.27 35.34
N PHE A 159 16.76 -1.23 36.35
CA PHE A 159 15.31 -1.35 36.14
C PHE A 159 14.78 -0.21 35.25
N GLN A 160 15.25 1.02 35.45
CA GLN A 160 14.90 2.14 34.56
C GLN A 160 15.42 1.92 33.14
N LYS A 161 16.66 1.43 32.96
CA LYS A 161 17.17 1.07 31.62
C LYS A 161 16.33 -0.01 30.94
N MET A 162 15.83 -1.01 31.67
CA MET A 162 14.93 -2.02 31.12
C MET A 162 13.61 -1.41 30.63
N LYS A 163 13.03 -0.48 31.39
CA LYS A 163 11.83 0.28 30.98
C LYS A 163 12.08 1.10 29.71
N ASP A 164 13.23 1.77 29.64
CA ASP A 164 13.61 2.57 28.47
C ASP A 164 13.82 1.69 27.23
N PHE A 165 14.43 0.51 27.41
CA PHE A 165 14.59 -0.49 26.36
C PHE A 165 13.23 -0.95 25.81
N VAL A 166 12.30 -1.35 26.69
CA VAL A 166 10.94 -1.76 26.31
C VAL A 166 10.27 -0.65 25.49
N SER A 167 10.27 0.59 26.00
CA SER A 167 9.63 1.72 25.33
C SER A 167 10.24 1.99 23.95
N THR A 168 11.57 1.89 23.85
CA THR A 168 12.32 2.08 22.60
C THR A 168 11.99 1.01 21.57
N VAL A 169 11.88 -0.25 21.99
CA VAL A 169 11.47 -1.34 21.09
C VAL A 169 10.05 -1.11 20.60
N MET A 170 9.10 -0.82 21.49
CA MET A 170 7.71 -0.53 21.11
C MET A 170 7.61 0.62 20.11
N ASP A 171 8.38 1.70 20.30
CA ASP A 171 8.40 2.85 19.39
C ASP A 171 8.90 2.49 17.98
N LYS A 172 9.85 1.53 17.84
CA LYS A 172 10.31 1.04 16.53
C LYS A 172 9.19 0.37 15.72
N PHE A 173 8.19 -0.20 16.39
CA PHE A 173 7.07 -0.91 15.76
C PHE A 173 5.81 -0.06 15.61
N LYS A 174 5.86 1.26 15.91
CA LYS A 174 4.67 2.15 15.89
C LYS A 174 3.91 2.20 14.56
N LYS A 175 4.60 1.98 13.44
CA LYS A 175 3.99 1.94 12.08
C LYS A 175 3.53 0.56 11.66
N SER A 176 3.78 -0.48 12.46
CA SER A 176 3.40 -1.85 12.17
C SER A 176 2.13 -2.24 12.92
N LYS A 177 1.51 -3.35 12.53
CA LYS A 177 0.40 -3.96 13.26
C LYS A 177 0.88 -4.85 14.42
N THR A 178 1.85 -4.36 15.19
CA THR A 178 2.41 -5.12 16.33
C THR A 178 1.68 -4.75 17.61
N LEU A 179 1.20 -5.75 18.36
CA LEU A 179 0.61 -5.55 19.69
C LEU A 179 1.60 -5.92 20.78
N PHE A 180 1.49 -5.24 21.92
CA PHE A 180 2.40 -5.44 23.05
C PHE A 180 1.64 -5.80 24.33
N SER A 181 2.27 -6.64 25.14
CA SER A 181 1.87 -6.95 26.51
C SER A 181 3.11 -6.87 27.40
N LEU A 182 2.97 -6.50 28.67
CA LEU A 182 4.09 -6.48 29.60
C LEU A 182 3.70 -7.09 30.95
N MET A 183 4.48 -8.08 31.36
CA MET A 183 4.46 -8.68 32.69
C MET A 183 5.81 -8.45 33.38
N GLN A 184 5.76 -8.10 34.65
CA GLN A 184 6.92 -8.05 35.53
C GLN A 184 6.90 -9.29 36.44
N TYR A 185 8.07 -9.87 36.71
CA TYR A 185 8.20 -10.99 37.64
C TYR A 185 9.25 -10.74 38.72
N SER A 186 8.98 -11.25 39.92
CA SER A 186 9.92 -11.40 41.03
C SER A 186 9.58 -12.70 41.78
N ASP A 187 9.29 -12.65 43.08
CA ASP A 187 8.46 -13.61 43.78
C ASP A 187 6.98 -13.48 43.43
N ASP A 188 6.53 -12.28 43.06
CA ASP A 188 5.20 -11.98 42.57
C ASP A 188 5.19 -11.72 41.05
N PHE A 189 4.00 -11.72 40.44
CA PHE A 189 3.81 -11.56 39.00
C PHE A 189 2.73 -10.53 38.71
N GLN A 190 3.12 -9.42 38.08
CA GLN A 190 2.21 -8.34 37.77
C GLN A 190 2.14 -8.08 36.27
N THR A 191 0.94 -8.21 35.69
CA THR A 191 0.67 -7.77 34.33
C THR A 191 0.34 -6.28 34.34
N HIS A 192 1.17 -5.46 33.70
CA HIS A 192 0.99 -4.01 33.66
C HIS A 192 0.03 -3.59 32.54
N PHE A 193 0.08 -4.26 31.40
CA PHE A 193 -0.91 -4.12 30.34
C PHE A 193 -0.94 -5.36 29.44
N THR A 194 -2.11 -5.66 28.90
CA THR A 194 -2.36 -6.75 27.95
C THR A 194 -2.37 -6.25 26.50
N PHE A 195 -2.34 -7.16 25.53
CA PHE A 195 -2.49 -6.81 24.10
C PHE A 195 -3.76 -6.01 23.81
N SER A 196 -4.89 -6.37 24.43
CA SER A 196 -6.17 -5.68 24.23
C SER A 196 -6.17 -4.27 24.84
N TYR A 197 -5.46 -4.07 25.96
CA TYR A 197 -5.28 -2.75 26.55
C TYR A 197 -4.37 -1.87 25.69
N PHE A 198 -3.26 -2.42 25.20
CA PHE A 198 -2.34 -1.72 24.30
C PHE A 198 -3.03 -1.31 22.99
N LYS A 199 -3.85 -2.20 22.41
CA LYS A 199 -4.65 -1.90 21.21
C LYS A 199 -5.53 -0.66 21.36
N LYS A 200 -6.09 -0.44 22.56
CA LYS A 200 -6.91 0.74 22.86
C LYS A 200 -6.08 1.97 23.23
N ASN A 201 -4.88 1.77 23.77
CA ASN A 201 -4.01 2.82 24.31
C ASN A 201 -2.56 2.69 23.79
N PRO A 202 -2.29 2.93 22.49
CA PRO A 202 -0.98 2.67 21.88
C PRO A 202 0.03 3.79 22.17
N ASN A 203 0.35 4.01 23.44
CA ASN A 203 1.33 4.99 23.89
C ASN A 203 2.39 4.34 24.81
N PRO A 204 3.50 3.83 24.25
CA PRO A 204 4.50 3.06 24.98
C PRO A 204 5.02 3.74 26.24
N ARG A 205 5.42 5.01 26.14
CA ARG A 205 5.97 5.76 27.27
C ARG A 205 4.95 5.91 28.40
N SER A 206 3.69 6.21 28.07
CA SER A 206 2.65 6.36 29.10
C SER A 206 2.34 5.04 29.83
N LEU A 207 2.50 3.90 29.15
CA LEU A 207 2.25 2.58 29.72
C LEU A 207 3.42 2.08 30.57
N VAL A 208 4.66 2.39 30.15
CA VAL A 208 5.86 1.87 30.78
C VAL A 208 6.35 2.77 31.92
N ASN A 209 6.27 4.10 31.79
CA ASN A 209 6.75 5.03 32.82
C ASN A 209 6.21 4.79 34.25
N PRO A 210 4.90 4.51 34.47
CA PRO A 210 4.36 4.32 35.83
C PRO A 210 4.75 2.99 36.48
N ILE A 211 5.40 2.07 35.75
CA ILE A 211 5.78 0.76 36.27
C ILE A 211 6.82 0.91 37.38
N THR A 212 6.49 0.40 38.56
CA THR A 212 7.38 0.32 39.74
C THR A 212 7.98 -1.08 39.86
N GLN A 213 9.20 -1.15 40.38
CA GLN A 213 9.89 -2.42 40.65
C GLN A 213 9.22 -3.16 41.81
N LEU A 214 8.97 -4.47 41.67
CA LEU A 214 8.33 -5.30 42.68
C LEU A 214 9.24 -5.60 43.88
N LEU A 215 10.55 -5.66 43.66
CA LEU A 215 11.55 -6.18 44.60
C LEU A 215 11.29 -7.68 44.89
N GLY A 216 11.93 -8.23 45.93
CA GLY A 216 11.78 -9.64 46.29
C GLY A 216 12.72 -10.60 45.56
N THR A 217 12.38 -11.88 45.52
CA THR A 217 13.21 -12.93 44.91
C THR A 217 12.97 -13.08 43.40
N THR A 218 13.58 -14.08 42.74
CA THR A 218 13.62 -14.18 41.26
C THR A 218 13.03 -15.52 40.79
N HIS A 219 11.74 -15.56 40.45
CA HIS A 219 11.06 -16.77 39.96
C HIS A 219 10.91 -16.82 38.43
N THR A 220 12.02 -16.77 37.69
CA THR A 220 12.05 -16.69 36.21
C THR A 220 11.29 -17.84 35.54
N ALA A 221 11.50 -19.08 35.97
CA ALA A 221 10.86 -20.25 35.35
C ALA A 221 9.33 -20.19 35.44
N THR A 222 8.81 -19.77 36.59
CA THR A 222 7.36 -19.58 36.81
C THR A 222 6.83 -18.41 35.99
N GLY A 223 7.60 -17.33 35.86
CA GLY A 223 7.25 -16.17 35.03
C GLY A 223 7.07 -16.55 33.55
N ILE A 224 8.02 -17.31 33.00
CA ILE A 224 7.94 -17.81 31.62
C ILE A 224 6.68 -18.67 31.43
N ARG A 225 6.43 -19.61 32.36
CA ARG A 225 5.22 -20.46 32.30
C ARG A 225 3.93 -19.63 32.33
N LYS A 226 3.87 -18.59 33.17
CA LYS A 226 2.69 -17.71 33.24
C LYS A 226 2.45 -16.98 31.93
N VAL A 227 3.48 -16.41 31.30
CA VAL A 227 3.33 -15.69 30.02
C VAL A 227 2.87 -16.63 28.90
N VAL A 228 3.43 -17.85 28.82
CA VAL A 228 3.03 -18.85 27.81
C VAL A 228 1.60 -19.35 28.04
N THR A 229 1.23 -19.66 29.29
CA THR A 229 -0.12 -20.13 29.60
C THR A 229 -1.16 -19.03 29.36
N PHE A 230 -0.84 -17.80 29.73
CA PHE A 230 -1.72 -16.64 29.53
C PHE A 230 -1.88 -16.29 28.04
N SER A 231 -0.81 -16.40 27.24
CA SER A 231 -0.90 -16.18 25.79
C SER A 231 -1.72 -17.29 25.12
N GLU A 232 -1.60 -18.55 25.53
CA GLU A 232 -2.44 -19.64 25.02
C GLU A 232 -3.95 -19.42 25.28
N CYS A 233 -4.32 -18.86 26.44
CA CYS A 233 -5.71 -18.47 26.73
C CYS A 233 -6.23 -17.33 25.82
N LEU A 234 -5.36 -16.40 25.42
CA LEU A 234 -5.70 -15.29 24.53
C LEU A 234 -5.97 -15.76 23.09
N TRP A 235 -5.28 -16.80 22.63
CA TRP A 235 -5.43 -17.36 21.29
C TRP A 235 -6.47 -18.50 21.19
N SER A 236 -6.82 -19.15 22.31
CA SER A 236 -7.77 -20.27 22.35
C SER A 236 -8.58 -20.28 23.65
N PRO A 237 -9.74 -19.59 23.70
CA PRO A 237 -10.56 -19.49 24.92
C PRO A 237 -11.00 -20.84 25.50
N GLY A 238 -11.09 -21.89 24.67
CA GLY A 238 -11.52 -23.23 25.08
C GLY A 238 -10.42 -24.13 25.68
N LYS A 239 -9.18 -23.64 25.81
CA LYS A 239 -8.07 -24.40 26.42
C LYS A 239 -7.77 -23.99 27.87
N CYS A 240 -8.54 -23.06 28.41
CA CYS A 240 -8.38 -22.57 29.78
C CYS A 240 -9.56 -23.07 30.62
N CYS A 241 -9.44 -24.33 31.03
CA CYS A 241 -10.22 -24.97 32.08
C CYS A 241 -9.23 -25.45 33.15
#